data_AF-A0A3C1PNW9-F1
#
_entry.id   AF-A0A3C1PNW9-F1
#
_cell.length_a   1.000
_cell.length_b   1.000
_cell.length_c   1.000
_cell.angle_alpha   90.00
_cell.angle_beta   90.00
_cell.angle_gamma   90.00
#
_symmetry.space_group_name_H-M   'P 1'
#
loop_
_entity.id
_entity.type
_entity.pdbx_description
1 polymer ?
#
loop_
_entity_poly.entity_id
_entity_poly.type
_entity_poly.pdbx_seq_one_letter_code
_entity_poly.pdbx_strand_id
1 'polypeptide(L)'
;MTTIIKIALKYWYLVLIAIAVLLYVPGLFFSDLAFFGQKAPAKIASTPIVVDEIREIGELVTSEYYGEIYADLYEAYQIELDKFEPRFEIVKDSLFRIYPKLESFAKVYYNYKKAKLAFETAKATYEKIKTETGANERDGEKALREFQKTEAEYRTLEIKHLQAAKERNLVYIGRGWVKAGFDFGTFNSDLLILRNESDTLHLQLPKPKLLNADINPWFIESKKIKGYEVFMKNGNQYTNEEIALVKDLCKQKLRKDAMDKGILEKAAESGKAALENLFSLLKAKTVRIRFE
;
A
#
# COMPACT_ATOMS: atom_id res chain seq x y z
N MET A 1 -38.81 43.50 -60.74
CA MET A 1 -37.83 43.40 -59.63
C MET A 1 -37.82 44.65 -58.73
N THR A 2 -38.18 45.84 -59.22
CA THR A 2 -38.19 47.11 -58.45
C THR A 2 -39.38 47.27 -57.49
N THR A 3 -40.51 46.62 -57.73
CA THR A 3 -41.71 46.70 -56.89
C THR A 3 -41.60 45.88 -55.60
N ILE A 4 -41.01 44.69 -55.67
CA ILE A 4 -40.83 43.80 -54.50
C ILE A 4 -39.86 44.43 -53.49
N ILE A 5 -38.79 45.06 -53.98
CA ILE A 5 -37.79 45.73 -53.14
C ILE A 5 -38.41 46.94 -52.41
N LYS A 6 -39.27 47.73 -53.08
CA LYS A 6 -39.96 48.85 -52.43
C LYS A 6 -40.94 48.40 -51.35
N ILE A 7 -41.60 47.26 -51.52
CA ILE A 7 -42.49 46.68 -50.51
C ILE A 7 -41.67 46.17 -49.32
N ALA A 8 -40.56 45.46 -49.56
CA ALA A 8 -39.67 44.99 -48.50
C ALA A 8 -39.08 46.13 -47.66
N LEU A 9 -38.66 47.23 -48.30
CA LEU A 9 -38.17 48.45 -47.63
C LEU A 9 -39.27 49.24 -46.92
N LYS A 10 -40.54 49.10 -47.31
CA LYS A 10 -41.65 49.78 -46.62
C LYS A 10 -42.10 49.05 -45.36
N TYR A 11 -41.95 47.72 -45.32
CA TYR A 11 -42.48 46.87 -44.24
C TYR A 11 -41.41 46.14 -43.42
N TRP A 12 -40.13 46.48 -43.57
CA TRP A 12 -39.02 45.84 -42.82
C TRP A 12 -39.19 45.89 -41.29
N TYR A 13 -39.83 46.94 -40.75
CA TYR A 13 -40.09 47.07 -39.32
C TYR A 13 -41.09 46.01 -38.82
N LEU A 14 -42.04 45.56 -39.65
CA LEU A 14 -42.97 44.47 -39.30
C LEU A 14 -42.24 43.13 -39.21
N VAL A 15 -41.21 42.92 -40.04
CA VAL A 15 -40.36 41.72 -39.97
C VAL A 15 -39.54 41.72 -38.68
N LEU A 16 -39.01 42.88 -38.27
CA LEU A 16 -38.30 42.98 -36.98
C LEU A 16 -39.22 42.77 -35.78
N ILE A 17 -40.46 43.30 -35.82
CA ILE A 17 -41.45 43.05 -34.77
C ILE A 17 -41.82 41.56 -34.73
N ALA A 18 -42.01 40.91 -35.88
CA ALA A 18 -42.29 39.47 -35.93
C ALA A 18 -41.14 38.65 -35.34
N ILE A 19 -39.88 38.99 -35.64
CA ILE A 19 -38.70 38.34 -35.04
C ILE A 19 -38.64 38.59 -33.54
N ALA A 20 -38.89 39.82 -33.08
CA ALA A 20 -38.89 40.15 -31.65
C ALA A 20 -39.96 39.37 -30.89
N VAL A 21 -41.19 39.28 -31.43
CA VAL A 21 -42.28 38.47 -30.84
C VAL A 21 -41.92 36.99 -30.85
N LEU A 22 -41.32 36.49 -31.94
CA LEU A 22 -40.93 35.09 -32.07
C LEU A 22 -39.75 34.71 -31.15
N LEU A 23 -38.93 35.67 -30.71
CA LEU A 23 -37.91 35.49 -29.67
C LEU A 23 -38.47 35.67 -28.25
N TYR A 24 -39.46 36.54 -28.06
CA TYR A 24 -40.01 36.87 -26.74
C TYR A 24 -41.04 35.86 -26.25
N VAL A 25 -41.87 35.30 -27.16
CA VAL A 25 -42.92 34.32 -26.81
C VAL A 25 -42.33 33.00 -26.28
N PRO A 26 -41.24 32.44 -26.84
CA PRO A 26 -40.55 31.31 -26.20
C PRO A 26 -40.01 31.68 -24.81
N GLY A 27 -39.47 32.89 -24.62
CA GLY A 27 -39.00 33.35 -23.31
C GLY A 27 -40.08 33.36 -22.22
N LEU A 28 -41.36 33.47 -22.60
CA LEU A 28 -42.50 33.42 -21.69
C LEU A 28 -43.04 32.00 -21.43
N PHE A 29 -42.82 31.05 -22.36
CA PHE A 29 -43.23 29.64 -22.20
C PHE A 29 -42.12 28.73 -21.65
N PHE A 30 -40.85 29.16 -21.71
CA PHE A 30 -39.69 28.43 -21.21
C PHE A 30 -39.20 28.90 -19.83
N SER A 31 -40.02 29.61 -19.04
CA SER A 31 -39.66 29.99 -17.66
C SER A 31 -39.53 28.80 -16.70
N ASP A 32 -40.07 27.63 -17.08
CA ASP A 32 -39.93 26.37 -16.33
C ASP A 32 -38.87 25.42 -16.90
N LEU A 33 -38.10 25.83 -17.92
CA LEU A 33 -36.97 25.02 -18.39
C LEU A 33 -35.79 25.24 -17.45
N ALA A 34 -35.60 24.26 -16.57
CA ALA A 34 -34.54 24.11 -15.56
C ALA A 34 -33.10 24.07 -16.14
N PHE A 35 -32.71 25.08 -16.94
CA PHE A 35 -31.40 25.19 -17.57
C PHE A 35 -30.40 26.01 -16.72
N PHE A 36 -30.88 26.71 -15.69
CA PHE A 36 -30.03 27.40 -14.72
C PHE A 36 -30.29 26.89 -13.31
N GLY A 37 -29.46 25.95 -12.87
CA GLY A 37 -29.12 25.81 -11.45
C GLY A 37 -30.22 25.23 -10.56
N GLN A 38 -30.76 24.05 -10.90
CA GLN A 38 -30.99 23.11 -9.82
C GLN A 38 -29.60 22.81 -9.24
N LYS A 39 -29.30 23.41 -8.07
CA LYS A 39 -28.16 23.01 -7.25
C LYS A 39 -28.37 21.54 -6.93
N ALA A 40 -27.89 20.65 -7.79
CA ALA A 40 -27.58 19.31 -7.39
C ALA A 40 -26.78 19.45 -6.09
N PRO A 41 -27.18 18.80 -4.98
CA PRO A 41 -26.39 18.85 -3.76
C PRO A 41 -24.97 18.53 -4.19
N ALA A 42 -24.03 19.42 -3.86
CA ALA A 42 -22.65 19.29 -4.27
C ALA A 42 -22.17 17.91 -3.84
N LYS A 43 -22.23 16.94 -4.76
CA LYS A 43 -21.58 15.66 -4.60
C LYS A 43 -20.13 16.05 -4.68
N ILE A 44 -19.49 16.18 -3.52
CA ILE A 44 -18.04 16.31 -3.43
C ILE A 44 -17.52 15.17 -4.28
N ALA A 45 -16.95 15.51 -5.44
CA ALA A 45 -16.22 14.53 -6.21
C ALA A 45 -15.10 14.10 -5.27
N SER A 46 -15.23 12.90 -4.70
CA SER A 46 -14.28 12.32 -3.76
C SER A 46 -13.01 12.03 -4.54
N THR A 47 -12.25 13.09 -4.83
CA THR A 47 -10.90 12.95 -5.33
C THR A 47 -10.08 12.33 -4.20
N PRO A 48 -9.13 11.42 -4.49
CA PRO A 48 -8.35 10.73 -3.47
C PRO A 48 -7.71 11.69 -2.45
N ILE A 49 -7.32 12.89 -2.89
CA ILE A 49 -6.74 13.95 -2.06
C ILE A 49 -7.74 14.42 -0.98
N VAL A 50 -8.99 14.70 -1.35
CA VAL A 50 -10.02 15.15 -0.39
C VAL A 50 -10.38 14.03 0.59
N VAL A 51 -10.36 12.77 0.15
CA VAL A 51 -10.57 11.62 1.04
C VAL A 51 -9.44 11.47 2.04
N ASP A 52 -8.19 11.63 1.61
CA ASP A 52 -7.03 11.60 2.49
C ASP A 52 -7.04 12.76 3.49
N GLU A 53 -7.37 13.99 3.08
CA GLU A 53 -7.51 15.15 3.98
C GLU A 53 -8.61 14.94 5.03
N ILE A 54 -9.77 14.39 4.65
CA ILE A 54 -10.85 14.07 5.59
C ILE A 54 -10.40 12.98 6.58
N ARG A 55 -9.62 11.99 6.13
CA ARG A 55 -9.07 10.96 7.01
C ARG A 55 -8.05 11.55 7.99
N GLU A 56 -7.17 12.45 7.51
CA GLU A 56 -6.18 13.13 8.36
C GLU A 56 -6.85 13.97 9.46
N ILE A 57 -8.04 14.53 9.25
CA ILE A 57 -8.79 15.24 10.31
C ILE A 57 -9.21 14.28 11.45
N GLY A 58 -9.46 13.01 11.15
CA GLY A 58 -9.78 11.96 12.12
C GLY A 58 -8.55 11.25 12.69
N GLU A 59 -7.34 11.58 12.26
CA GLU A 59 -6.11 10.91 12.67
C GLU A 59 -5.16 11.90 13.35
N LEU A 60 -4.71 11.59 14.56
CA LEU A 60 -3.62 12.31 15.19
C LEU A 60 -2.30 11.62 14.85
N VAL A 61 -1.59 12.15 13.84
CA VAL A 61 -0.23 11.71 13.51
C VAL A 61 0.73 12.24 14.57
N THR A 62 1.46 11.35 15.23
CA THR A 62 2.34 11.70 16.37
C THR A 62 3.77 11.25 16.18
N SER A 63 4.03 10.36 15.22
CA SER A 63 5.38 9.96 14.85
C SER A 63 5.50 9.70 13.36
N GLU A 64 6.63 10.12 12.80
CA GLU A 64 7.00 9.85 11.43
C GLU A 64 8.36 9.17 11.38
N TYR A 65 8.47 8.15 10.54
CA TYR A 65 9.70 7.45 10.25
C TYR A 65 10.06 7.64 8.79
N TYR A 66 11.29 8.04 8.49
CA TYR A 66 11.81 8.16 7.12
C TYR A 66 12.89 7.10 6.89
N GLY A 67 12.77 6.37 5.79
CA GLY A 67 13.68 5.25 5.49
C GLY A 67 13.95 5.09 3.99
N GLU A 68 15.06 4.41 3.71
CA GLU A 68 15.42 3.92 2.38
C GLU A 68 15.46 2.40 2.42
N ILE A 69 14.74 1.76 1.50
CA ILE A 69 14.58 0.32 1.43
C ILE A 69 14.73 -0.12 -0.02
N TYR A 70 15.32 -1.28 -0.25
CA TYR A 70 15.30 -1.92 -1.56
C TYR A 70 14.51 -3.23 -1.52
N ALA A 71 13.93 -3.57 -2.65
CA ALA A 71 13.34 -4.86 -2.93
C ALA A 71 13.66 -5.24 -4.38
N ASP A 72 13.66 -6.53 -4.67
CA ASP A 72 13.81 -7.02 -6.03
C ASP A 72 12.66 -7.96 -6.41
N LEU A 73 12.51 -8.17 -7.73
CA LEU A 73 11.44 -9.01 -8.27
C LEU A 73 11.57 -10.48 -7.88
N TYR A 74 12.79 -10.94 -7.64
CA TYR A 74 13.02 -12.31 -7.20
C TYR A 74 12.45 -12.55 -5.80
N GLU A 75 12.75 -11.66 -4.84
CA GLU A 75 12.18 -11.68 -3.48
C GLU A 75 10.64 -11.56 -3.55
N ALA A 76 10.13 -10.64 -4.38
CA ALA A 76 8.69 -10.43 -4.52
C ALA A 76 7.95 -11.66 -5.08
N TYR A 77 8.56 -12.36 -6.04
CA TYR A 77 8.01 -13.60 -6.59
C TYR A 77 8.02 -14.74 -5.59
N GLN A 78 9.06 -14.87 -4.75
CA GLN A 78 9.08 -15.89 -3.69
C GLN A 78 7.90 -15.68 -2.72
N ILE A 79 7.70 -14.44 -2.28
CA ILE A 79 6.61 -14.07 -1.36
C ILE A 79 5.24 -14.37 -1.96
N GLU A 80 5.02 -14.02 -3.22
CA GLU A 80 3.74 -14.31 -3.89
C GLU A 80 3.51 -15.82 -4.08
N LEU A 81 4.54 -16.59 -4.42
CA LEU A 81 4.42 -18.05 -4.53
C LEU A 81 4.15 -18.72 -3.18
N ASP A 82 4.79 -18.26 -2.11
CA ASP A 82 4.55 -18.79 -0.76
C ASP A 82 3.14 -18.46 -0.26
N LYS A 83 2.66 -17.25 -0.52
CA LYS A 83 1.30 -16.81 -0.17
C LYS A 83 0.21 -17.69 -0.78
N PHE A 84 0.44 -18.19 -1.99
CA PHE A 84 -0.53 -19.02 -2.72
C PHE A 84 -0.23 -20.51 -2.68
N GLU A 85 0.85 -20.96 -2.04
CA GLU A 85 1.28 -22.36 -2.05
C GLU A 85 0.15 -23.38 -1.78
N PRO A 86 -0.76 -23.21 -0.79
CA PRO A 86 -1.84 -24.17 -0.54
C PRO A 86 -2.88 -24.28 -1.65
N ARG A 87 -2.98 -23.26 -2.50
CA ARG A 87 -3.96 -23.15 -3.60
C ARG A 87 -3.29 -22.91 -4.95
N PHE A 88 -1.99 -23.15 -5.05
CA PHE A 88 -1.19 -22.73 -6.20
C PHE A 88 -1.74 -23.31 -7.50
N GLU A 89 -2.09 -24.59 -7.51
CA GLU A 89 -2.67 -25.27 -8.67
C GLU A 89 -3.99 -24.63 -9.16
N ILE A 90 -4.75 -24.01 -8.27
CA ILE A 90 -6.02 -23.34 -8.60
C ILE A 90 -5.76 -21.95 -9.20
N VAL A 91 -4.75 -21.23 -8.70
CA VAL A 91 -4.52 -19.82 -9.06
C VAL A 91 -3.39 -19.61 -10.07
N LYS A 92 -2.58 -20.63 -10.37
CA LYS A 92 -1.36 -20.52 -11.18
C LYS A 92 -1.60 -19.87 -12.54
N ASP A 93 -2.67 -20.23 -13.25
CA ASP A 93 -2.95 -19.68 -14.58
C ASP A 93 -3.25 -18.18 -14.53
N SER A 94 -3.98 -17.75 -13.49
CA SER A 94 -4.25 -16.34 -13.25
C SER A 94 -2.97 -15.59 -12.85
N LEU A 95 -2.15 -16.17 -11.99
CA LEU A 95 -0.86 -15.60 -11.58
C LEU A 95 0.09 -15.47 -12.77
N PHE A 96 0.22 -16.49 -13.61
CA PHE A 96 1.10 -16.46 -14.77
C PHE A 96 0.61 -15.49 -15.85
N ARG A 97 -0.70 -15.27 -15.97
CA ARG A 97 -1.24 -14.21 -16.83
C ARG A 97 -0.83 -12.81 -16.35
N ILE A 98 -0.84 -12.58 -15.04
CA ILE A 98 -0.45 -11.29 -14.42
C ILE A 98 1.07 -11.13 -14.43
N TYR A 99 1.80 -12.23 -14.19
CA TYR A 99 3.24 -12.29 -14.05
C TYR A 99 3.84 -13.37 -14.99
N PRO A 100 3.99 -13.10 -16.29
CA PRO A 100 4.41 -14.14 -17.26
C PRO A 100 5.76 -14.79 -16.94
N LYS A 101 6.69 -14.04 -16.33
CA LYS A 101 8.01 -14.56 -15.95
C LYS A 101 8.01 -15.39 -14.65
N LEU A 102 6.88 -15.41 -13.95
CA LEU A 102 6.69 -16.20 -12.73
C LEU A 102 6.59 -17.69 -13.05
N GLU A 103 6.08 -18.09 -14.21
CA GLU A 103 5.92 -19.50 -14.58
C GLU A 103 7.27 -20.25 -14.57
N SER A 104 8.24 -19.73 -15.31
CA SER A 104 9.59 -20.30 -15.34
C SER A 104 10.28 -20.24 -13.98
N PHE A 105 9.94 -19.24 -13.15
CA PHE A 105 10.47 -19.10 -11.80
C PHE A 105 9.91 -20.16 -10.85
N ALA A 106 8.60 -20.36 -10.87
CA ALA A 106 7.87 -21.20 -9.93
C ALA A 106 8.42 -22.64 -9.93
N LYS A 107 8.71 -23.18 -11.12
CA LYS A 107 9.32 -24.51 -11.25
C LYS A 107 10.68 -24.61 -10.56
N VAL A 108 11.56 -23.63 -10.75
CA VAL A 108 12.88 -23.60 -10.11
C VAL A 108 12.71 -23.44 -8.59
N TYR A 109 11.81 -22.55 -8.18
CA TYR A 109 11.54 -22.25 -6.78
C TYR A 109 11.01 -23.46 -6.00
N TYR A 110 9.98 -24.14 -6.49
CA TYR A 110 9.41 -25.30 -5.79
C TYR A 110 10.37 -26.48 -5.74
N ASN A 111 11.15 -26.72 -6.80
CA ASN A 111 12.18 -27.75 -6.77
C ASN A 111 13.26 -27.43 -5.71
N TYR A 112 13.73 -26.18 -5.67
CA TYR A 112 14.66 -25.71 -4.65
C TYR A 112 14.10 -25.87 -3.24
N LYS A 113 12.86 -25.42 -2.99
CA LYS A 113 12.19 -25.50 -1.69
C LYS A 113 12.04 -26.94 -1.20
N LYS A 114 11.61 -27.85 -2.10
CA LYS A 114 11.50 -29.28 -1.80
C LYS A 114 12.86 -29.91 -1.47
N ALA A 115 13.90 -29.61 -2.24
CA ALA A 115 15.24 -30.13 -1.99
C ALA A 115 15.85 -29.58 -0.70
N LYS A 116 15.60 -28.30 -0.38
CA LYS A 116 16.00 -27.69 0.89
C LYS A 116 15.38 -28.42 2.08
N LEU A 117 14.07 -28.67 2.05
CA LEU A 117 13.37 -29.40 3.11
C LEU A 117 13.91 -30.83 3.28
N ALA A 118 14.16 -31.54 2.17
CA ALA A 118 14.73 -32.88 2.20
C ALA A 118 16.15 -32.88 2.80
N PHE A 119 16.99 -31.94 2.41
CA PHE A 119 18.32 -31.74 2.97
C PHE A 119 18.28 -31.43 4.48
N GLU A 120 17.44 -30.50 4.92
CA GLU A 120 17.30 -30.15 6.35
C GLU A 120 16.82 -31.35 7.17
N THR A 121 15.87 -32.13 6.65
CA THR A 121 15.37 -33.36 7.29
C THR A 121 16.45 -34.44 7.39
N ALA A 122 17.19 -34.67 6.30
CA ALA A 122 18.27 -35.66 6.27
C ALA A 122 19.43 -35.25 7.20
N LYS A 123 19.79 -33.96 7.22
CA LYS A 123 20.78 -33.39 8.13
C LYS A 123 20.39 -33.59 9.59
N ALA A 124 19.16 -33.23 9.95
CA ALA A 124 18.66 -33.42 11.31
C ALA A 124 18.67 -34.90 11.73
N THR A 125 18.28 -35.80 10.81
CA THR A 125 18.29 -37.25 11.05
C THR A 125 19.70 -37.78 11.28
N TYR A 126 20.65 -37.37 10.44
CA TYR A 126 22.06 -37.75 10.57
C TYR A 126 22.69 -37.24 11.87
N GLU A 127 22.49 -35.97 12.22
CA GLU A 127 23.02 -35.41 13.48
C GLU A 127 22.41 -36.10 14.71
N LYS A 128 21.11 -36.41 14.68
CA LYS A 128 20.45 -37.17 15.75
C LYS A 128 21.11 -38.53 15.96
N ILE A 129 21.25 -39.34 14.91
CA ILE A 129 21.86 -40.68 14.97
C ILE A 129 23.31 -40.61 15.44
N LYS A 130 24.07 -39.60 15.00
CA LYS A 130 25.46 -39.38 15.41
C LYS A 130 25.60 -39.08 16.90
N THR A 131 24.60 -38.44 17.51
CA THR A 131 24.59 -38.10 18.94
C THR A 131 23.98 -39.19 19.84
N GLU A 132 23.27 -40.16 19.28
CA GLU A 132 22.61 -41.22 20.03
C GLU A 132 23.59 -42.34 20.44
N THR A 133 23.83 -42.46 21.75
CA THR A 133 24.63 -43.55 22.32
C THR A 133 23.96 -44.90 22.05
N GLY A 134 24.64 -45.79 21.32
CA GLY A 134 24.13 -47.13 20.96
C GLY A 134 23.48 -47.22 19.58
N ALA A 135 23.57 -46.17 18.76
CA ALA A 135 23.15 -46.25 17.35
C ALA A 135 23.93 -47.34 16.59
N ASN A 136 23.22 -48.11 15.77
CA ASN A 136 23.82 -49.12 14.91
C ASN A 136 24.64 -48.45 13.80
N GLU A 137 25.88 -48.90 13.59
CA GLU A 137 26.77 -48.43 12.53
C GLU A 137 26.11 -48.41 11.15
N ARG A 138 25.27 -49.42 10.85
CA ARG A 138 24.51 -49.50 9.59
C ARG A 138 23.51 -48.36 9.41
N ASP A 139 22.85 -47.93 10.49
CA ASP A 139 21.87 -46.84 10.45
C ASP A 139 22.59 -45.49 10.29
N GLY A 140 23.76 -45.34 10.93
CA GLY A 140 24.65 -44.20 10.72
C GLY A 140 25.12 -44.07 9.27
N GLU A 141 25.60 -45.16 8.67
CA GLU A 141 26.00 -45.18 7.25
C GLU A 141 24.85 -44.84 6.31
N LYS A 142 23.66 -45.40 6.54
CA LYS A 142 22.47 -45.12 5.72
C LYS A 142 22.07 -43.65 5.81
N ALA A 143 22.05 -43.08 7.01
CA ALA A 143 21.74 -41.67 7.22
C ALA A 143 22.77 -40.75 6.57
N LEU A 144 24.06 -41.09 6.66
CA LEU A 144 25.14 -40.34 6.01
C LEU A 144 25.00 -40.35 4.48
N ARG A 145 24.71 -41.51 3.87
CA ARG A 145 24.50 -41.59 2.41
C ARG A 145 23.31 -40.76 1.95
N GLU A 146 22.20 -40.80 2.68
CA GLU A 146 21.01 -39.99 2.35
C GLU A 146 21.28 -38.49 2.54
N PHE A 147 21.98 -38.10 3.61
CA PHE A 147 22.42 -36.72 3.82
C PHE A 147 23.31 -36.23 2.67
N GLN A 148 24.34 -36.99 2.27
CA GLN A 148 25.23 -36.60 1.17
C GLN A 148 24.49 -36.50 -0.16
N LYS A 149 23.57 -37.42 -0.43
CA LYS A 149 22.74 -37.40 -1.64
C LYS A 149 21.84 -36.16 -1.69
N THR A 150 21.10 -35.89 -0.62
CA THR A 150 20.21 -34.72 -0.54
C THR A 150 20.99 -33.40 -0.53
N GLU A 151 22.19 -33.36 0.05
CA GLU A 151 23.10 -32.21 -0.01
C GLU A 151 23.53 -31.91 -1.45
N ALA A 152 23.94 -32.92 -2.21
CA ALA A 152 24.36 -32.74 -3.61
C ALA A 152 23.21 -32.23 -4.49
N GLU A 153 22.01 -32.76 -4.30
CA GLU A 153 20.80 -32.30 -4.99
C GLU A 153 20.44 -30.87 -4.60
N TYR A 154 20.43 -30.56 -3.29
CA TYR A 154 20.18 -29.23 -2.76
C TYR A 154 21.14 -28.19 -3.34
N ARG A 155 22.45 -28.44 -3.29
CA ARG A 155 23.47 -27.53 -3.85
C ARG A 155 23.26 -27.28 -5.33
N THR A 156 22.92 -28.31 -6.11
CA THR A 156 22.64 -28.17 -7.55
C THR A 156 21.45 -27.26 -7.81
N LEU A 157 20.37 -27.43 -7.03
CA LEU A 157 19.16 -26.63 -7.17
C LEU A 157 19.32 -25.22 -6.59
N GLU A 158 20.11 -25.05 -5.53
CA GLU A 158 20.48 -23.75 -4.97
C GLU A 158 21.22 -22.90 -6.00
N ILE A 159 22.19 -23.47 -6.72
CA ILE A 159 22.89 -22.75 -7.81
C ILE A 159 21.91 -22.31 -8.89
N LYS A 160 21.01 -23.19 -9.34
CA LYS A 160 19.97 -22.83 -10.34
C LYS A 160 19.03 -21.76 -9.80
N HIS A 161 18.69 -21.82 -8.52
CA HIS A 161 17.84 -20.83 -7.86
C HIS A 161 18.51 -19.45 -7.78
N LEU A 162 19.80 -19.40 -7.44
CA LEU A 162 20.60 -18.18 -7.43
C LEU A 162 20.82 -17.61 -8.84
N GLN A 163 20.98 -18.46 -9.85
CA GLN A 163 21.03 -18.03 -11.25
C GLN A 163 19.70 -17.41 -11.68
N ALA A 164 18.58 -18.05 -11.34
CA ALA A 164 17.24 -17.52 -11.58
C ALA A 164 17.01 -16.16 -10.89
N ALA A 165 17.63 -15.91 -9.72
CA ALA A 165 17.63 -14.61 -9.07
C ALA A 165 18.39 -13.57 -9.90
N LYS A 166 19.62 -13.89 -10.33
CA LYS A 166 20.49 -13.01 -11.16
C LYS A 166 19.92 -12.68 -12.54
N GLU A 167 19.00 -13.50 -13.05
CA GLU A 167 18.31 -13.23 -14.31
C GLU A 167 17.17 -12.22 -14.13
N ARG A 168 16.62 -12.12 -12.91
CA ARG A 168 15.48 -11.26 -12.56
C ARG A 168 15.96 -9.96 -11.93
N ASN A 169 16.64 -9.18 -12.75
CA ASN A 169 17.23 -7.89 -12.36
C ASN A 169 16.22 -6.74 -12.49
N LEU A 170 15.11 -6.80 -11.75
CA LEU A 170 14.29 -5.63 -11.46
C LEU A 170 14.49 -5.34 -9.98
N VAL A 171 15.19 -4.25 -9.68
CA VAL A 171 15.46 -3.79 -8.32
C VAL A 171 14.80 -2.43 -8.16
N TYR A 172 14.03 -2.26 -7.09
CA TYR A 172 13.39 -1.02 -6.71
C TYR A 172 14.01 -0.52 -5.41
N ILE A 173 14.56 0.69 -5.42
CA ILE A 173 15.02 1.40 -4.23
C ILE A 173 14.00 2.48 -3.94
N GLY A 174 13.25 2.33 -2.85
CA GLY A 174 12.22 3.25 -2.41
C GLY A 174 12.68 4.06 -1.20
N ARG A 175 12.54 5.38 -1.28
CA ARG A 175 12.72 6.32 -0.15
C ARG A 175 11.37 6.85 0.23
N GLY A 176 10.97 6.62 1.47
CA GLY A 176 9.60 6.83 1.89
C GLY A 176 9.49 7.21 3.34
N TRP A 177 8.24 7.31 3.76
CA TRP A 177 7.89 7.58 5.13
C TRP A 177 6.80 6.62 5.63
N VAL A 178 6.76 6.44 6.93
CA VAL A 178 5.70 5.75 7.66
C VAL A 178 5.20 6.69 8.73
N LYS A 179 3.89 6.95 8.74
CA LYS A 179 3.20 7.74 9.76
C LYS A 179 2.54 6.80 10.76
N ALA A 180 2.74 7.06 12.04
CA ALA A 180 2.05 6.39 13.13
C ALA A 180 1.36 7.41 14.04
N GLY A 181 0.28 6.97 14.66
CA GLY A 181 -0.54 7.84 15.47
C GLY A 181 -1.84 7.18 15.88
N PHE A 182 -2.82 8.00 16.25
CA PHE A 182 -4.10 7.56 16.76
C PHE A 182 -5.15 7.78 15.68
N ASP A 183 -5.92 6.74 15.36
CA ASP A 183 -7.10 6.88 14.51
C ASP A 183 -8.31 7.06 15.42
N PHE A 184 -8.91 8.24 15.34
CA PHE A 184 -10.09 8.61 16.09
C PHE A 184 -11.39 8.36 15.31
N GLY A 185 -11.31 7.94 14.04
CA GLY A 185 -12.48 7.59 13.22
C GLY A 185 -13.25 6.39 13.75
N THR A 186 -12.63 5.53 14.58
CA THR A 186 -13.28 4.41 15.26
C THR A 186 -13.81 4.76 16.65
N PHE A 187 -13.88 6.05 17.02
CA PHE A 187 -14.38 6.45 18.34
C PHE A 187 -15.86 6.13 18.48
N ASN A 188 -16.17 5.20 19.39
CA ASN A 188 -17.47 5.12 20.04
C ASN A 188 -17.47 5.99 21.31
N SER A 189 -18.65 6.48 21.68
CA SER A 189 -18.89 7.40 22.82
C SER A 189 -18.38 6.89 24.18
N ASP A 190 -17.99 5.61 24.25
CA ASP A 190 -17.67 4.91 25.49
C ASP A 190 -16.17 5.00 25.86
N LEU A 191 -15.31 5.44 24.93
CA LEU A 191 -13.85 5.54 25.13
C LEU A 191 -13.43 6.78 25.93
N LEU A 192 -14.26 7.82 26.04
CA LEU A 192 -13.98 9.01 26.83
C LEU A 192 -14.69 8.95 28.19
N ILE A 193 -14.11 8.24 29.15
CA ILE A 193 -14.55 8.34 30.55
C ILE A 193 -14.04 9.66 31.14
N LEU A 194 -14.75 10.74 30.86
CA LEU A 194 -14.56 12.05 31.47
C LEU A 194 -15.04 12.01 32.92
N ARG A 195 -14.25 11.40 33.81
CA ARG A 195 -14.55 11.38 35.24
C ARG A 195 -13.97 12.64 35.88
N ASN A 196 -14.79 13.67 36.03
CA ASN A 196 -14.39 14.91 36.70
C ASN A 196 -14.53 14.75 38.21
N GLU A 197 -13.77 13.83 38.79
CA GLU A 197 -13.58 13.74 40.23
C GLU A 197 -12.34 14.58 40.54
N SER A 198 -12.53 15.78 41.10
CA SER A 198 -11.43 16.62 41.62
C SER A 198 -10.35 17.04 40.59
N ASP A 199 -10.71 17.89 39.61
CA ASP A 199 -9.79 18.58 38.69
C ASP A 199 -8.86 17.69 37.82
N THR A 200 -9.14 16.38 37.75
CA THR A 200 -8.33 15.41 36.99
C THR A 200 -9.14 14.86 35.82
N LEU A 201 -8.65 15.08 34.61
CA LEU A 201 -9.21 14.54 33.37
C LEU A 201 -8.62 13.15 33.10
N HIS A 202 -9.46 12.12 33.13
CA HIS A 202 -9.07 10.78 32.71
C HIS A 202 -9.41 10.57 31.23
N LEU A 203 -8.41 10.16 30.45
CA LEU A 203 -8.57 9.86 29.02
C LEU A 203 -8.16 8.41 28.79
N GLN A 204 -9.06 7.64 28.17
CA GLN A 204 -8.76 6.31 27.66
C GLN A 204 -8.71 6.41 26.14
N LEU A 205 -7.56 6.04 25.57
CA LEU A 205 -7.29 6.18 24.15
C LEU A 205 -6.98 4.81 23.53
N PRO A 206 -7.28 4.61 22.24
CA PRO A 206 -6.81 3.41 21.54
C PRO A 206 -5.27 3.40 21.49
N LYS A 207 -4.69 2.21 21.34
CA LYS A 207 -3.25 2.09 21.03
C LYS A 207 -2.94 2.79 19.70
N PRO A 208 -1.77 3.43 19.57
CA PRO A 208 -1.36 3.96 18.28
C PRO A 208 -1.18 2.83 17.27
N LYS A 209 -1.39 3.15 15.99
CA LYS A 209 -1.21 2.23 14.86
C LYS A 209 -0.48 2.92 13.73
N LEU A 210 -0.03 2.13 12.75
CA LEU A 210 0.44 2.68 11.48
C LEU A 210 -0.77 3.24 10.73
N LEU A 211 -0.73 4.53 10.44
CA LEU A 211 -1.81 5.25 9.76
C LEU A 211 -1.60 5.19 8.25
N ASN A 212 -0.37 5.49 7.82
CA ASN A 212 -0.03 5.52 6.41
C ASN A 212 1.45 5.18 6.18
N ALA A 213 1.77 4.65 4.99
CA ALA A 213 3.14 4.45 4.54
C ALA A 213 3.18 4.60 3.03
N ASP A 214 4.13 5.40 2.54
CA ASP A 214 4.29 5.61 1.11
C ASP A 214 5.75 5.80 0.72
N ILE A 215 6.03 5.53 -0.56
CA ILE A 215 7.31 5.84 -1.20
C ILE A 215 7.16 7.17 -1.92
N ASN A 216 8.06 8.10 -1.64
CA ASN A 216 8.02 9.42 -2.25
C ASN A 216 8.15 9.30 -3.78
N PRO A 217 7.16 9.75 -4.56
CA PRO A 217 7.25 9.70 -6.02
C PRO A 217 8.15 10.82 -6.59
N TRP A 218 8.46 11.83 -5.78
CA TRP A 218 9.13 13.06 -6.21
C TRP A 218 10.62 13.09 -5.87
N PHE A 219 11.32 14.04 -6.48
CA PHE A 219 12.70 14.36 -6.13
C PHE A 219 12.75 15.09 -4.78
N ILE A 220 13.63 14.64 -3.88
CA ILE A 220 13.85 15.26 -2.56
C ILE A 220 14.95 16.31 -2.74
N GLU A 221 14.55 17.55 -3.06
CA GLU A 221 15.47 18.65 -3.40
C GLU A 221 16.55 18.90 -2.33
N SER A 222 16.16 18.87 -1.05
CA SER A 222 17.08 19.10 0.08
C SER A 222 18.24 18.11 0.12
N LYS A 223 18.03 16.89 -0.39
CA LYS A 223 19.03 15.82 -0.43
C LYS A 223 19.60 15.59 -1.83
N LYS A 224 19.06 16.26 -2.86
CA LYS A 224 19.39 16.06 -4.28
C LYS A 224 19.30 14.59 -4.73
N ILE A 225 18.31 13.85 -4.22
CA ILE A 225 18.07 12.42 -4.56
C ILE A 225 16.64 12.19 -5.03
N LYS A 226 16.43 11.18 -5.88
CA LYS A 226 15.09 10.75 -6.30
C LYS A 226 14.39 10.02 -5.14
N GLY A 227 13.07 10.20 -5.00
CA GLY A 227 12.27 9.47 -4.03
C GLY A 227 12.20 7.96 -4.31
N TYR A 228 12.47 7.53 -5.53
CA TYR A 228 12.74 6.14 -5.85
C TYR A 228 13.67 5.98 -7.06
N GLU A 229 14.29 4.81 -7.17
CA GLU A 229 15.11 4.40 -8.30
C GLU A 229 14.74 2.97 -8.70
N VAL A 230 14.60 2.74 -10.01
CA VAL A 230 14.33 1.42 -10.57
C VAL A 230 15.50 1.03 -11.45
N PHE A 231 16.14 -0.09 -11.12
CA PHE A 231 17.20 -0.67 -11.91
C PHE A 231 16.64 -1.88 -12.64
N MET A 232 16.75 -1.86 -13.97
CA MET A 232 16.33 -2.94 -14.85
C MET A 232 17.52 -3.37 -15.71
N LYS A 233 17.77 -4.68 -15.84
CA LYS A 233 18.74 -5.18 -16.82
C LYS A 233 18.26 -4.87 -18.24
N ASN A 234 19.14 -4.28 -19.06
CA ASN A 234 18.88 -4.00 -20.46
C ASN A 234 18.35 -5.24 -21.21
N GLY A 235 17.28 -5.05 -21.98
CA GLY A 235 16.64 -6.10 -22.79
C GLY A 235 15.50 -6.85 -22.11
N ASN A 236 15.32 -6.72 -20.78
CA ASN A 236 14.15 -7.26 -20.09
C ASN A 236 13.02 -6.22 -20.04
N GLN A 237 11.88 -6.51 -20.68
CA GLN A 237 10.64 -5.76 -20.46
C GLN A 237 9.90 -6.37 -19.28
N TYR A 238 9.56 -5.57 -18.27
CA TYR A 238 8.74 -5.99 -17.13
C TYR A 238 7.35 -5.37 -17.25
N THR A 239 6.34 -6.06 -16.74
CA THR A 239 4.96 -5.56 -16.74
C THR A 239 4.76 -4.49 -15.66
N ASN A 240 3.72 -3.67 -15.80
CA ASN A 240 3.36 -2.70 -14.76
C ASN A 240 3.02 -3.40 -13.44
N GLU A 241 2.43 -4.59 -13.53
CA GLU A 241 2.06 -5.44 -12.42
C GLU A 241 3.31 -5.96 -11.67
N GLU A 242 4.36 -6.36 -12.39
CA GLU A 242 5.66 -6.73 -11.78
C GLU A 242 6.29 -5.54 -11.05
N ILE A 243 6.29 -4.35 -11.65
CA ILE A 243 6.82 -3.13 -11.01
C ILE A 243 5.99 -2.77 -9.76
N ALA A 244 4.66 -2.84 -9.87
CA ALA A 244 3.76 -2.59 -8.76
C ALA A 244 3.98 -3.59 -7.62
N LEU A 245 4.22 -4.86 -7.95
CA LEU A 245 4.51 -5.90 -6.97
C LEU A 245 5.79 -5.60 -6.18
N VAL A 246 6.89 -5.25 -6.86
CA VAL A 246 8.15 -4.89 -6.17
C VAL A 246 7.99 -3.61 -5.35
N LYS A 247 7.27 -2.61 -5.87
CA LYS A 247 6.94 -1.38 -5.12
C LYS A 247 6.13 -1.69 -3.85
N ASP A 248 5.18 -2.61 -3.92
CA ASP A 248 4.40 -3.00 -2.75
C ASP A 248 5.26 -3.68 -1.69
N LEU A 249 6.15 -4.58 -2.12
CA LEU A 249 7.14 -5.19 -1.22
C LEU A 249 8.04 -4.15 -0.55
N CYS A 250 8.52 -3.12 -1.26
CA CYS A 250 9.26 -2.01 -0.66
C CYS A 250 8.47 -1.32 0.45
N LYS A 251 7.17 -1.03 0.24
CA LYS A 251 6.31 -0.42 1.27
C LYS A 251 6.16 -1.34 2.49
N GLN A 252 5.98 -2.64 2.28
CA GLN A 252 5.88 -3.62 3.37
C GLN A 252 7.17 -3.69 4.20
N LYS A 253 8.33 -3.75 3.53
CA LYS A 253 9.64 -3.72 4.18
C LYS A 253 9.88 -2.41 4.94
N LEU A 254 9.46 -1.26 4.37
CA LEU A 254 9.54 0.04 5.05
C LEU A 254 8.67 0.09 6.33
N ARG A 255 7.45 -0.46 6.29
CA ARG A 255 6.59 -0.60 7.48
C ARG A 255 7.26 -1.46 8.54
N LYS A 256 7.83 -2.60 8.14
CA LYS A 256 8.54 -3.50 9.05
C LYS A 256 9.72 -2.79 9.72
N ASP A 257 10.57 -2.13 8.93
CA ASP A 257 11.72 -1.38 9.45
C ASP A 257 11.30 -0.24 10.41
N ALA A 258 10.17 0.42 10.14
CA ALA A 258 9.61 1.42 11.06
C ALA A 258 9.14 0.81 12.40
N MET A 259 8.47 -0.36 12.34
CA MET A 259 8.05 -1.09 13.54
C MET A 259 9.26 -1.57 14.36
N ASP A 260 10.27 -2.14 13.70
CA ASP A 260 11.50 -2.61 14.34
C ASP A 260 12.26 -1.45 15.03
N LYS A 261 12.06 -0.20 14.56
CA LYS A 261 12.63 1.04 15.14
C LYS A 261 11.73 1.73 16.17
N GLY A 262 10.68 1.04 16.61
CA GLY A 262 9.80 1.48 17.69
C GLY A 262 8.95 2.71 17.35
N ILE A 263 8.44 2.80 16.11
CA ILE A 263 7.60 3.95 15.70
C ILE A 263 6.31 4.05 16.53
N LEU A 264 5.73 2.92 16.98
CA LEU A 264 4.48 2.91 17.74
C LEU A 264 4.68 3.41 19.18
N GLU A 265 5.80 3.07 19.80
CA GLU A 265 6.20 3.54 21.12
C GLU A 265 6.43 5.06 21.09
N LYS A 266 7.16 5.54 20.08
CA LYS A 266 7.36 6.99 19.84
C LYS A 266 6.04 7.70 19.59
N ALA A 267 5.13 7.08 18.84
CA ALA A 267 3.80 7.62 18.59
C ALA A 267 2.97 7.70 19.88
N ALA A 268 3.07 6.70 20.77
CA ALA A 268 2.40 6.69 22.06
C ALA A 268 2.90 7.83 22.96
N GLU A 269 4.22 7.95 23.11
CA GLU A 269 4.86 8.99 23.92
C GLU A 269 4.52 10.40 23.39
N SER A 270 4.67 10.61 22.08
CA SER A 270 4.42 11.91 21.45
C SER A 270 2.94 12.29 21.50
N GLY A 271 2.03 11.33 21.31
CA GLY A 271 0.59 11.58 21.43
C GLY A 271 0.15 11.88 22.84
N LYS A 272 0.70 11.17 23.82
CA LYS A 272 0.45 11.47 25.24
C LYS A 272 0.86 12.91 25.55
N ALA A 273 2.08 13.31 25.18
CA ALA A 273 2.57 14.67 25.42
C ALA A 273 1.72 15.73 24.71
N ALA A 274 1.33 15.50 23.45
CA ALA A 274 0.49 16.41 22.69
C ALA A 274 -0.89 16.63 23.34
N LEU A 275 -1.52 15.54 23.81
CA LEU A 275 -2.83 15.60 24.46
C LEU A 275 -2.73 16.21 25.86
N GLU A 276 -1.72 15.87 26.65
CA GLU A 276 -1.47 16.52 27.96
C GLU A 276 -1.32 18.04 27.79
N ASN A 277 -0.56 18.49 26.79
CA ASN A 277 -0.41 19.91 26.47
C ASN A 277 -1.75 20.54 26.05
N LEU A 278 -2.49 19.91 25.14
CA LEU A 278 -3.79 20.41 24.68
C LEU A 278 -4.77 20.63 25.83
N PHE A 279 -4.93 19.64 26.71
CA PHE A 279 -5.88 19.72 27.82
C PHE A 279 -5.40 20.63 28.95
N SER A 280 -4.08 20.81 29.12
CA SER A 280 -3.53 21.83 30.03
C SER A 280 -3.96 23.25 29.61
N LEU A 281 -3.98 23.53 28.30
CA LEU A 281 -4.45 24.81 27.76
C LEU A 281 -5.95 25.01 27.97
N LEU A 282 -6.73 23.92 28.00
CA LEU A 282 -8.16 23.93 28.30
C LEU A 282 -8.47 24.00 29.81
N LYS A 283 -7.48 24.32 30.65
CA LYS A 283 -7.57 24.49 32.11
C LYS A 283 -7.86 23.20 32.88
N ALA A 284 -7.61 22.02 32.33
CA ALA A 284 -7.56 20.81 33.15
C ALA A 284 -6.29 20.87 34.03
N LYS A 285 -6.41 20.80 35.37
CA LYS A 285 -5.23 20.87 36.26
C LYS A 285 -4.34 19.63 36.13
N THR A 286 -4.95 18.45 35.94
CA THR A 286 -4.22 17.19 35.78
C THR A 286 -4.88 16.37 34.68
N VAL A 287 -4.08 15.79 33.79
CA VAL A 287 -4.56 14.90 32.72
C VAL A 287 -3.90 13.54 32.92
N ARG A 288 -4.69 12.46 32.94
CA ARG A 288 -4.21 11.09 33.06
C ARG A 288 -4.65 10.29 31.85
N ILE A 289 -3.69 9.99 30.98
CA ILE A 289 -3.91 9.23 29.76
C ILE A 289 -3.56 7.76 29.98
N ARG A 290 -4.46 6.86 29.60
CA ARG A 290 -4.22 5.42 29.52
C ARG A 290 -4.54 4.94 28.11
N PHE A 291 -3.70 4.05 27.59
CA PHE A 291 -3.98 3.33 26.36
C PHE A 291 -4.68 2.02 26.70
N GLU A 292 -5.70 1.64 25.92
CA GLU A 292 -6.22 0.25 25.91
C GLU A 292 -5.13 -0.75 25.53
#